data_AF-A0A7W3J4F7-F1
#
_entry.id   AF-A0A7W3J4F7-F1
#
_cell.length_a   1.000
_cell.length_b   1.000
_cell.length_c   1.000
_cell.angle_alpha   90.00
_cell.angle_beta   90.00
_cell.angle_gamma   90.00
#
_symmetry.space_group_name_H-M   'P 1'
#
loop_
_entity.id
_entity.type
_entity.pdbx_description
1 polymer ?
#
loop_
_entity_poly.entity_id
_entity_poly.type
_entity_poly.pdbx_seq_one_letter_code
_entity_poly.pdbx_strand_id
1 'polypeptide(L)'
;MGRPQYSLGQLELIGDSDSEYWFDVYGENRSHGKPQPITQTISTLLQDGSKVVTTGHDNREISMFVVVEGSDLMSLAEGEATLFLECSKPTTLTYTPADGIGPATVFEVWAADLEPDYDDLLEVQQLQRAYKLTLTCEPFGGSDVEITTVGVTSAASPSTVVINDGSSVTNWTQQFTDAPGGSAATAGAGLYVGAVTGSLNPFNDYGGHYRAQGSLVYTPASPVDMSVTTFLQVDWDIDFYGYADRPVQVFADGLELTMLSSVAVPGTPYTRTTFLCPDASVASFRIKGPRSMHSVDGSGGPVAGSLVVDQLVRTNQAPSTSTLRQKVSSIPICGSARTQATLKVEHASSALGYTMVHTYPDLGDGYTPDLRRWRTASGAVTSDSSLISGSRNVWNGGVATVYTIPLRILRPGPYLFAARVRRTSGTGVAVLNGTSVNFPASNVWQTVPIGIYEVGDHLPNTAFSYILTLAAGTNTPSIEIDEGWFFYVGDDAALTRIDLGTGSPSASGSSNRLFLKTPSTARPYPSMWRGTLADESDSRNAVVDTDAWGDHQAAPTALTVFTVTSNALDAQVSATYRPRWHTHAGPLP
;
A
#
# COMPACT_ATOMS: atom_id res chain seq x y z
N MET A 1 23.00 34.22 1.71
CA MET A 1 22.62 32.82 1.40
C MET A 1 23.92 32.07 1.21
N GLY A 2 24.06 30.87 1.80
CA GLY A 2 25.27 30.06 1.65
C GLY A 2 25.46 29.58 0.21
N ARG A 3 26.59 28.97 -0.10
CA ARG A 3 26.72 28.13 -1.31
C ARG A 3 26.06 26.78 -1.03
N PRO A 4 25.42 26.12 -2.01
CA PRO A 4 25.02 24.73 -1.84
C PRO A 4 26.26 23.89 -1.55
N GLN A 5 26.17 22.86 -0.71
CA GLN A 5 27.30 21.98 -0.44
C GLN A 5 27.13 20.67 -1.21
N TYR A 6 28.26 20.13 -1.67
CA TYR A 6 28.34 18.82 -2.31
C TYR A 6 29.35 17.97 -1.57
N SER A 7 29.00 16.73 -1.28
CA SER A 7 29.96 15.72 -0.87
C SER A 7 29.86 14.49 -1.75
N LEU A 8 31.00 13.96 -2.17
CA LEU A 8 31.14 12.70 -2.90
C LEU A 8 31.78 11.68 -1.97
N GLY A 9 30.97 10.80 -1.40
CA GLY A 9 31.36 9.88 -0.34
C GLY A 9 31.90 10.62 0.87
N GLN A 10 33.22 10.55 1.08
CA GLN A 10 33.90 11.26 2.17
C GLN A 10 34.53 12.59 1.75
N LEU A 11 34.54 12.91 0.46
CA LEU A 11 35.12 14.16 -0.04
C LEU A 11 34.09 15.27 0.00
N GLU A 12 34.40 16.36 0.69
CA GLU A 12 33.67 17.60 0.56
C GLU A 12 34.15 18.30 -0.71
N LEU A 13 33.25 18.45 -1.69
CA LEU A 13 33.58 19.05 -2.99
C LEU A 13 33.55 20.59 -2.96
N ILE A 14 33.22 21.18 -1.80
CA ILE A 14 33.24 22.62 -1.54
C ILE A 14 33.89 22.80 -0.17
N GLY A 15 35.22 22.76 -0.16
CA GLY A 15 36.04 22.76 1.05
C GLY A 15 36.57 24.14 1.46
N ASP A 16 37.02 24.23 2.72
CA ASP A 16 37.71 25.39 3.29
C ASP A 16 39.20 25.39 2.88
N SER A 17 39.80 26.56 2.69
CA SER A 17 41.17 26.74 2.18
C SER A 17 42.29 26.30 3.15
N ASP A 18 41.93 25.70 4.28
CA ASP A 18 42.84 25.35 5.38
C ASP A 18 43.47 23.96 5.21
N SER A 19 43.09 23.19 4.19
CA SER A 19 43.75 21.93 3.79
C SER A 19 44.82 22.14 2.71
N GLU A 20 45.75 21.18 2.61
CA GLU A 20 46.86 21.21 1.62
C GLU A 20 46.36 21.28 0.17
N TYR A 21 45.21 20.66 -0.08
CA TYR A 21 44.38 20.82 -1.28
C TYR A 21 42.90 20.92 -0.89
N TRP A 22 42.08 21.53 -1.72
CA TRP A 22 40.61 21.55 -1.57
C TRP A 22 39.94 21.39 -2.93
N PHE A 23 38.63 21.16 -2.88
CA PHE A 23 37.79 21.03 -4.06
C PHE A 23 36.80 22.19 -4.10
N ASP A 24 36.54 22.73 -5.29
CA ASP A 24 35.40 23.62 -5.54
C ASP A 24 34.56 23.08 -6.72
N VAL A 25 33.24 23.29 -6.65
CA VAL A 25 32.30 22.89 -7.72
C VAL A 25 31.80 24.16 -8.41
N TYR A 26 32.11 24.30 -9.69
CA TYR A 26 31.56 25.40 -10.47
C TYR A 26 30.05 25.21 -10.72
N GLY A 27 29.29 26.28 -10.48
CA GLY A 27 27.85 26.28 -10.73
C GLY A 27 27.47 26.29 -12.21
N GLU A 28 28.38 26.72 -13.09
CA GLU A 28 28.16 26.74 -14.53
C GLU A 28 28.12 25.30 -15.08
N ASN A 29 27.14 25.03 -15.95
CA ASN A 29 26.92 23.72 -16.59
C ASN A 29 26.61 22.53 -15.66
N ARG A 30 26.30 22.77 -14.38
CA ARG A 30 25.83 21.72 -13.47
C ARG A 30 24.44 21.20 -13.88
N SER A 31 24.32 19.88 -14.01
CA SER A 31 23.04 19.21 -14.26
C SER A 31 22.87 18.04 -13.30
N HIS A 32 21.76 17.99 -12.56
CA HIS A 32 21.35 16.78 -11.81
C HIS A 32 20.68 15.73 -12.70
N GLY A 33 20.65 15.97 -14.01
CA GLY A 33 20.01 15.12 -14.99
C GLY A 33 18.54 14.86 -14.70
N LYS A 34 18.00 13.84 -15.36
CA LYS A 34 16.67 13.29 -15.10
C LYS A 34 16.73 11.77 -15.18
N PRO A 35 15.94 11.04 -14.39
CA PRO A 35 15.72 9.63 -14.63
C PRO A 35 15.17 9.39 -16.04
N GLN A 36 15.66 8.36 -16.72
CA GLN A 36 15.25 8.05 -18.09
C GLN A 36 14.13 7.01 -18.06
N PRO A 37 12.90 7.32 -18.51
CA PRO A 37 11.81 6.36 -18.46
C PRO A 37 12.08 5.19 -19.41
N ILE A 38 11.93 3.97 -18.91
CA ILE A 38 11.93 2.76 -19.73
C ILE A 38 10.50 2.54 -20.20
N THR A 39 10.27 2.67 -21.50
CA THR A 39 8.93 2.58 -22.08
C THR A 39 8.77 1.35 -22.95
N GLN A 40 7.72 0.57 -22.71
CA GLN A 40 7.28 -0.50 -23.59
C GLN A 40 6.15 0.01 -24.48
N THR A 41 6.31 -0.15 -25.79
CA THR A 41 5.27 0.18 -26.77
C THR A 41 4.46 -1.07 -27.06
N ILE A 42 3.19 -1.05 -26.69
CA ILE A 42 2.23 -2.12 -26.98
C ILE A 42 1.43 -1.66 -28.19
N SER A 43 1.68 -2.30 -29.34
CA SER A 43 0.88 -2.10 -30.54
C SER A 43 -0.51 -2.68 -30.31
N THR A 44 -1.55 -1.86 -30.47
CA THR A 44 -2.91 -2.37 -30.34
C THR A 44 -3.24 -3.25 -31.55
N LEU A 45 -3.76 -4.45 -31.31
CA LEU A 45 -3.97 -5.45 -32.37
C LEU A 45 -5.15 -5.12 -33.31
N LEU A 46 -5.98 -4.12 -32.97
CA LEU A 46 -7.25 -3.85 -33.65
C LEU A 46 -7.53 -2.37 -33.96
N GLN A 47 -6.63 -1.42 -33.64
CA GLN A 47 -6.83 0.01 -33.92
C GLN A 47 -5.52 0.73 -34.28
N ASP A 48 -5.65 1.92 -34.89
CA ASP A 48 -4.55 2.84 -35.10
C ASP A 48 -4.05 3.38 -33.76
N GLY A 49 -2.75 3.26 -33.51
CA GLY A 49 -2.09 3.77 -32.31
C GLY A 49 -1.40 2.70 -31.47
N SER A 50 -0.48 3.14 -30.62
CA SER A 50 0.25 2.30 -29.67
C SER A 50 0.12 2.85 -28.26
N LYS A 51 -0.08 1.96 -27.29
CA LYS A 51 -0.04 2.31 -25.87
C LYS A 51 1.42 2.27 -25.42
N VAL A 52 1.94 3.41 -24.98
CA VAL A 52 3.27 3.49 -24.36
C VAL A 52 3.10 3.36 -22.85
N VAL A 53 3.63 2.29 -22.27
CA VAL A 53 3.60 2.05 -20.83
C VAL A 53 5.00 2.25 -20.28
N THR A 54 5.15 3.08 -19.24
CA THR A 54 6.42 3.21 -18.52
C THR A 54 6.54 2.05 -17.55
N THR A 55 7.50 1.16 -17.78
CA THR A 55 7.72 -0.04 -16.94
C THR A 55 8.69 0.24 -15.80
N GLY A 56 9.57 1.21 -15.97
CA GLY A 56 10.57 1.60 -14.98
C GLY A 56 11.31 2.89 -15.36
N HIS A 57 12.37 3.18 -14.64
CA HIS A 57 13.30 4.27 -14.96
C HIS A 57 14.72 3.71 -14.91
N ASP A 58 15.49 4.01 -15.94
CA ASP A 58 16.92 3.76 -15.99
C ASP A 58 17.68 4.81 -15.18
N ASN A 59 18.96 4.57 -14.95
CA ASN A 59 19.87 5.44 -14.22
C ASN A 59 19.84 6.87 -14.76
N ARG A 60 20.08 7.82 -13.85
CA ARG A 60 20.24 9.23 -14.20
C ARG A 60 21.73 9.55 -14.30
N GLU A 61 22.07 10.52 -15.13
CA GLU A 61 23.43 11.06 -15.23
C GLU A 61 23.47 12.46 -14.63
N ILE A 62 24.35 12.66 -13.66
CA ILE A 62 24.66 13.96 -13.06
C ILE A 62 26.00 14.42 -13.62
N SER A 63 26.09 15.68 -14.07
CA SER A 63 27.35 16.26 -14.53
C SER A 63 27.66 17.56 -13.80
N MET A 64 28.92 17.74 -13.43
CA MET A 64 29.44 18.96 -12.79
C MET A 64 30.92 19.14 -13.09
N PHE A 65 31.41 20.38 -12.96
CA PHE A 65 32.84 20.67 -13.02
C PHE A 65 33.40 20.76 -11.60
N VAL A 66 34.44 20.00 -11.33
CA VAL A 66 35.19 19.99 -10.07
C VAL A 66 36.57 20.55 -10.34
N VAL A 67 36.98 21.52 -9.54
CA VAL A 67 38.36 22.03 -9.53
C VAL A 67 39.07 21.47 -8.33
N VAL A 68 40.25 20.93 -8.56
CA VAL A 68 41.23 20.62 -7.53
C VAL A 68 42.15 21.84 -7.41
N GLU A 69 42.23 22.41 -6.22
CA GLU A 69 43.12 23.51 -5.89
C GLU A 69 44.16 23.03 -4.88
N GLY A 70 45.39 23.53 -4.97
CA GLY A 70 46.45 23.12 -4.05
C GLY A 70 47.46 24.22 -3.78
N SER A 71 48.18 24.10 -2.66
CA SER A 71 49.23 25.04 -2.29
C SER A 71 50.49 24.93 -3.16
N ASP A 72 50.71 23.76 -3.76
CA ASP A 72 51.74 23.49 -4.76
C ASP A 72 51.34 22.35 -5.72
N LEU A 73 52.22 22.01 -6.66
CA LEU A 73 52.00 20.96 -7.66
C LEU A 73 51.90 19.54 -7.06
N MET A 74 52.49 19.31 -5.89
CA MET A 74 52.38 18.03 -5.19
C MET A 74 51.00 17.90 -4.54
N SER A 75 50.54 18.96 -3.86
CA SER A 75 49.19 19.02 -3.29
C SER A 75 48.11 18.80 -4.35
N LEU A 76 48.30 19.38 -5.55
CA LEU A 76 47.41 19.13 -6.70
C LEU A 76 47.37 17.66 -7.12
N ALA A 77 48.53 17.01 -7.20
CA ALA A 77 48.60 15.59 -7.56
C ALA A 77 47.96 14.70 -6.49
N GLU A 78 48.10 15.05 -5.21
CA GLU A 78 47.44 14.34 -4.10
C GLU A 78 45.91 14.53 -4.11
N GLY A 79 45.44 15.76 -4.36
CA GLY A 79 44.03 16.06 -4.51
C GLY A 79 43.39 15.34 -5.70
N GLU A 80 44.07 15.32 -6.85
CA GLU A 80 43.65 14.55 -8.03
C GLU A 80 43.58 13.05 -7.73
N ALA A 81 44.62 12.48 -7.11
CA ALA A 81 44.65 11.06 -6.76
C ALA A 81 43.51 10.69 -5.79
N THR A 82 43.19 11.58 -4.85
CA THR A 82 42.10 11.40 -3.90
C THR A 82 40.74 11.46 -4.59
N LEU A 83 40.52 12.43 -5.48
CA LEU A 83 39.30 12.52 -6.29
C LEU A 83 39.11 11.29 -7.18
N PHE A 84 40.17 10.86 -7.87
CA PHE A 84 40.14 9.67 -8.72
C PHE A 84 39.85 8.40 -7.92
N LEU A 85 40.46 8.24 -6.74
CA LEU A 85 40.21 7.10 -5.86
C LEU A 85 38.75 7.03 -5.42
N GLU A 86 38.14 8.17 -5.08
CA GLU A 86 36.72 8.23 -4.71
C GLU A 86 35.81 7.90 -5.91
N CYS A 87 36.16 8.37 -7.12
CA CYS A 87 35.42 8.06 -8.35
C CYS A 87 35.53 6.58 -8.78
N SER A 88 36.57 5.87 -8.34
CA SER A 88 36.83 4.47 -8.74
C SER A 88 35.96 3.42 -8.03
N LYS A 89 35.11 3.83 -7.07
CA LYS A 89 34.26 2.94 -6.27
C LYS A 89 32.80 3.40 -6.26
N PRO A 90 31.83 2.51 -5.99
CA PRO A 90 30.47 2.91 -5.68
C PRO A 90 30.46 3.85 -4.47
N THR A 91 29.77 4.98 -4.58
CA THR A 91 29.77 6.04 -3.56
C THR A 91 28.42 6.76 -3.55
N THR A 92 28.31 7.86 -2.82
CA THR A 92 27.10 8.69 -2.76
C THR A 92 27.44 10.14 -3.02
N LEU A 93 26.67 10.81 -3.87
CA LEU A 93 26.69 12.27 -3.97
C LEU A 93 25.61 12.84 -3.06
N THR A 94 26.00 13.61 -2.05
CA THR A 94 25.06 14.35 -1.20
C THR A 94 25.03 15.82 -1.62
N TYR A 95 23.84 16.33 -1.85
CA TYR A 95 23.55 17.74 -2.10
C TYR A 95 22.84 18.35 -0.90
N THR A 96 23.47 19.35 -0.28
CA THR A 96 22.85 20.13 0.80
C THR A 96 22.45 21.50 0.27
N PRO A 97 21.15 21.86 0.36
CA PRO A 97 20.67 23.17 -0.08
C PRO A 97 21.37 24.34 0.62
N ALA A 98 21.64 25.39 -0.16
CA ALA A 98 22.29 26.63 0.27
C ALA A 98 21.56 27.41 1.39
N ASP A 99 20.26 27.17 1.54
CA ASP A 99 19.43 27.85 2.53
C ASP A 99 19.55 27.23 3.93
N GLY A 100 20.10 26.01 4.05
CA GLY A 100 20.17 25.26 5.29
C GLY A 100 18.81 24.86 5.86
N ILE A 101 17.72 25.03 5.09
CA ILE A 101 16.34 24.72 5.49
C ILE A 101 15.87 23.45 4.79
N GLY A 102 16.21 23.29 3.51
CA GLY A 102 15.86 22.09 2.75
C GLY A 102 16.66 20.87 3.20
N PRO A 103 16.06 19.66 3.20
CA PRO A 103 16.77 18.43 3.54
C PRO A 103 17.85 18.11 2.50
N ALA A 104 18.91 17.41 2.94
CA ALA A 104 19.94 16.91 2.05
C ALA A 104 19.35 15.87 1.07
N THR A 105 19.83 15.90 -0.17
CA THR A 105 19.47 14.91 -1.19
C THR A 105 20.66 14.01 -1.45
N VAL A 106 20.47 12.70 -1.34
CA VAL A 106 21.49 11.69 -1.60
C VAL A 106 21.22 10.99 -2.92
N PHE A 107 22.22 10.99 -3.80
CA PHE A 107 22.22 10.19 -5.02
C PHE A 107 23.19 9.02 -4.82
N GLU A 108 22.69 7.80 -4.97
CA GLU A 108 23.52 6.60 -4.97
C GLU A 108 24.25 6.49 -6.31
N VAL A 109 25.58 6.55 -6.29
CA VAL A 109 26.46 6.61 -7.46
C VAL A 109 27.06 5.23 -7.73
N TRP A 110 26.85 4.72 -8.94
CA TRP A 110 27.36 3.42 -9.38
C TRP A 110 28.65 3.51 -10.17
N ALA A 111 28.79 4.57 -10.97
CA ALA A 111 29.98 4.85 -11.74
C ALA A 111 30.20 6.36 -11.77
N ALA A 112 31.47 6.76 -11.73
CA ALA A 112 31.91 8.12 -11.91
C ALA A 112 32.98 8.13 -13.00
N ASP A 113 32.80 9.00 -13.98
CA ASP A 113 33.76 9.27 -15.04
C ASP A 113 34.36 10.65 -14.84
N LEU A 114 35.69 10.71 -14.90
CA LEU A 114 36.46 11.92 -14.62
C LEU A 114 37.24 12.30 -15.90
N GLU A 115 36.75 13.32 -16.58
CA GLU A 115 37.34 13.82 -17.83
C GLU A 115 38.16 15.09 -17.52
N PRO A 116 39.49 15.10 -17.76
CA PRO A 116 40.31 16.29 -17.52
C PRO A 116 39.96 17.40 -18.51
N ASP A 117 39.75 18.61 -17.98
CA ASP A 117 39.58 19.83 -18.77
C ASP A 117 40.85 20.67 -18.65
N TYR A 118 41.81 20.34 -19.52
CA TYR A 118 43.17 20.87 -19.40
C TYR A 118 43.25 22.35 -19.83
N ASP A 119 43.64 23.20 -18.89
CA ASP A 119 44.00 24.60 -19.10
C ASP A 119 45.37 24.86 -18.47
N ASP A 120 46.37 25.11 -19.31
CA ASP A 120 47.76 25.34 -18.90
C ASP A 120 47.91 26.61 -18.06
N LEU A 121 47.04 27.60 -18.28
CA LEU A 121 47.05 28.86 -17.54
C LEU A 121 46.53 28.65 -16.11
N LEU A 122 45.48 27.84 -15.92
CA LEU A 122 44.95 27.50 -14.60
C LEU A 122 45.97 26.70 -13.78
N GLU A 123 46.63 25.71 -14.37
CA GLU A 123 47.58 24.87 -13.64
C GLU A 123 48.84 25.64 -13.24
N VAL A 124 49.40 26.45 -14.15
CA VAL A 124 50.68 27.15 -13.91
C VAL A 124 50.50 28.44 -13.10
N GLN A 125 49.43 29.21 -13.33
CA GLN A 125 49.26 30.51 -12.66
C GLN A 125 48.39 30.45 -11.41
N GLN A 126 47.43 29.51 -11.36
CA GLN A 126 46.44 29.45 -10.29
C GLN A 126 46.59 28.22 -9.41
N LEU A 127 47.47 27.27 -9.78
CA LEU A 127 47.61 25.98 -9.10
C LEU A 127 46.25 25.27 -9.00
N GLN A 128 45.57 25.16 -10.14
CA GLN A 128 44.25 24.53 -10.26
C GLN A 128 44.24 23.49 -11.39
N ARG A 129 43.51 22.38 -11.18
CA ARG A 129 43.16 21.41 -12.24
C ARG A 129 41.66 21.23 -12.30
N ALA A 130 41.07 21.44 -13.48
CA ALA A 130 39.64 21.28 -13.70
C ALA A 130 39.32 19.90 -14.29
N TYR A 131 38.23 19.31 -13.80
CA TYR A 131 37.69 18.06 -14.31
C TYR A 131 36.20 18.16 -14.50
N LYS A 132 35.71 17.58 -15.60
CA LYS A 132 34.30 17.30 -15.77
C LYS A 132 34.00 15.95 -15.15
N LEU A 133 33.21 15.97 -14.09
CA LEU A 133 32.75 14.80 -13.36
C LEU A 133 31.36 14.40 -13.86
N THR A 134 31.23 13.19 -14.41
CA THR A 134 29.96 12.60 -14.81
C THR A 134 29.65 11.40 -13.93
N LEU A 135 28.53 11.46 -13.21
CA LEU A 135 28.11 10.44 -12.25
C LEU A 135 26.87 9.72 -12.76
N THR A 136 26.98 8.41 -12.95
CA THR A 136 25.83 7.54 -13.21
C THR A 136 25.25 7.10 -11.88
N CYS A 137 24.06 7.62 -11.59
CA CYS A 137 23.37 7.44 -10.32
C CYS A 137 22.09 6.63 -10.49
N GLU A 138 21.58 6.10 -9.39
CA GLU A 138 20.21 5.62 -9.35
C GLU A 138 19.20 6.70 -9.81
N PRO A 139 18.05 6.29 -10.40
CA PRO A 139 17.13 7.22 -11.06
C PRO A 139 16.65 8.38 -10.18
N PHE A 140 16.50 8.16 -8.87
CA PHE A 140 15.81 9.08 -7.96
C PHE A 140 16.72 9.56 -6.84
N GLY A 141 16.55 10.82 -6.44
CA GLY A 141 17.24 11.38 -5.28
C GLY A 141 16.57 10.89 -3.99
N GLY A 142 17.36 10.37 -3.06
CA GLY A 142 16.90 9.85 -1.78
C GLY A 142 17.11 10.83 -0.61
N SER A 143 16.46 10.51 0.49
CA SER A 143 16.78 11.05 1.82
C SER A 143 18.09 10.45 2.33
N ASP A 144 18.87 11.23 3.07
CA ASP A 144 20.00 10.75 3.87
C ASP A 144 19.52 9.96 5.10
N VAL A 145 18.33 10.30 5.61
CA VAL A 145 17.67 9.62 6.72
C VAL A 145 16.86 8.41 6.22
N GLU A 146 17.12 7.25 6.83
CA GLU A 146 16.26 6.08 6.73
C GLU A 146 15.13 6.17 7.77
N ILE A 147 13.91 5.83 7.36
CA ILE A 147 12.74 5.84 8.22
C ILE A 147 12.10 4.46 8.26
N THR A 148 11.45 4.15 9.37
CA THR A 148 10.57 2.98 9.50
C THR A 148 9.14 3.45 9.63
N THR A 149 8.31 3.10 8.65
CA THR A 149 6.86 3.30 8.73
C THR A 149 6.21 2.01 9.18
N VAL A 150 5.48 2.07 10.28
CA VAL A 150 4.72 0.94 10.79
C VAL A 150 3.31 0.95 10.19
N GLY A 151 2.88 -0.19 9.66
CA GLY A 151 1.50 -0.37 9.23
C GLY A 151 0.56 -0.36 10.44
N VAL A 152 -0.72 -0.08 10.19
CA VAL A 152 -1.71 0.05 11.27
C VAL A 152 -1.72 -1.17 12.22
N THR A 153 -1.49 -0.95 13.53
CA THR A 153 -1.41 -2.00 14.56
C THR A 153 -2.69 -2.12 15.37
N SER A 154 -3.02 -3.33 15.82
CA SER A 154 -4.06 -3.53 16.85
C SER A 154 -3.39 -3.54 18.22
N ALA A 155 -4.13 -3.17 19.26
CA ALA A 155 -3.68 -3.42 20.62
C ALA A 155 -3.81 -4.91 20.97
N ALA A 156 -2.93 -5.40 21.85
CA ALA A 156 -2.89 -6.81 22.25
C ALA A 156 -4.21 -7.31 22.89
N SER A 157 -5.00 -6.42 23.50
CA SER A 157 -6.31 -6.74 24.08
C SER A 157 -7.39 -5.94 23.36
N PRO A 158 -8.33 -6.61 22.67
CA PRO A 158 -9.45 -5.96 22.00
C PRO A 158 -10.30 -5.13 22.96
N SER A 159 -10.59 -3.90 22.56
CA SER A 159 -11.49 -2.97 23.23
C SER A 159 -12.32 -2.26 22.18
N THR A 160 -13.62 -2.14 22.47
CA THR A 160 -14.61 -1.54 21.59
C THR A 160 -15.57 -0.73 22.45
N VAL A 161 -15.78 0.54 22.10
CA VAL A 161 -16.65 1.47 22.82
C VAL A 161 -17.61 2.10 21.82
N VAL A 162 -18.91 1.94 22.05
CA VAL A 162 -19.94 2.59 21.24
C VAL A 162 -19.95 4.08 21.58
N ILE A 163 -19.72 4.92 20.57
CA ILE A 163 -19.82 6.38 20.65
C ILE A 163 -21.29 6.79 20.51
N ASN A 164 -21.98 6.18 19.55
CA ASN A 164 -23.40 6.37 19.28
C ASN A 164 -23.94 5.08 18.65
N ASP A 165 -25.10 4.61 19.13
CA ASP A 165 -25.73 3.36 18.68
C ASP A 165 -26.80 3.57 17.61
N GLY A 166 -26.91 4.80 17.08
CA GLY A 166 -27.92 5.14 16.07
C GLY A 166 -29.34 4.83 16.55
N SER A 167 -29.64 5.00 17.85
CA SER A 167 -31.01 4.88 18.36
C SER A 167 -31.71 6.23 18.58
N SER A 168 -30.95 7.34 18.59
CA SER A 168 -31.44 8.68 18.95
C SER A 168 -30.88 9.80 18.08
N VAL A 169 -31.75 10.76 17.75
CA VAL A 169 -31.41 11.95 16.95
C VAL A 169 -30.53 12.97 17.68
N THR A 170 -30.35 12.78 18.97
CA THR A 170 -29.59 13.69 19.83
C THR A 170 -28.16 13.86 19.30
N ASN A 171 -27.66 15.10 19.29
CA ASN A 171 -26.30 15.46 18.86
C ASN A 171 -25.98 15.31 17.38
N TRP A 172 -26.96 14.97 16.54
CA TRP A 172 -26.78 14.87 15.10
C TRP A 172 -27.37 16.09 14.39
N THR A 173 -26.64 16.59 13.39
CA THR A 173 -27.10 17.66 12.50
C THR A 173 -26.86 17.27 11.05
N GLN A 174 -27.72 17.72 10.14
CA GLN A 174 -27.51 17.56 8.70
C GLN A 174 -26.77 18.77 8.16
N GLN A 175 -25.76 18.54 7.34
CA GLN A 175 -25.04 19.59 6.61
C GLN A 175 -25.10 19.28 5.10
N PHE A 176 -25.73 20.18 4.35
CA PHE A 176 -25.75 20.15 2.88
C PHE A 176 -24.75 21.16 2.33
N THR A 177 -24.05 20.80 1.26
CA THR A 177 -23.11 21.72 0.61
C THR A 177 -23.84 22.82 -0.18
N ASP A 178 -25.05 22.56 -0.70
CA ASP A 178 -25.68 23.43 -1.71
C ASP A 178 -27.22 23.67 -1.57
N ALA A 179 -27.89 23.22 -0.50
CA ALA A 179 -29.34 23.48 -0.33
C ALA A 179 -29.78 23.58 1.16
N PRO A 180 -30.51 24.63 1.57
CA PRO A 180 -31.14 24.71 2.89
C PRO A 180 -32.48 23.97 2.88
N GLY A 181 -32.66 22.92 3.71
CA GLY A 181 -34.02 22.37 3.90
C GLY A 181 -34.23 20.94 4.42
N GLY A 182 -33.20 20.19 4.84
CA GLY A 182 -33.42 18.85 5.44
C GLY A 182 -33.54 18.90 6.96
N SER A 183 -34.49 18.16 7.53
CA SER A 183 -34.57 17.90 8.97
C SER A 183 -34.23 16.43 9.27
N ALA A 184 -33.47 16.21 10.33
CA ALA A 184 -33.03 14.90 10.78
C ALA A 184 -34.21 14.11 11.41
N ALA A 185 -34.40 12.84 11.05
CA ALA A 185 -35.52 12.01 11.53
C ALA A 185 -35.12 10.53 11.79
N THR A 186 -35.87 9.87 12.70
CA THR A 186 -35.75 8.45 13.10
C THR A 186 -36.53 7.54 12.14
N ALA A 187 -35.94 6.44 11.64
CA ALA A 187 -36.63 5.46 10.79
C ALA A 187 -36.31 4.00 11.19
N GLY A 188 -37.16 3.35 12.00
CA GLY A 188 -36.98 1.91 12.30
C GLY A 188 -35.68 1.57 13.05
N ALA A 189 -35.23 0.30 12.95
CA ALA A 189 -34.08 -0.26 13.68
C ALA A 189 -32.70 0.19 13.14
N GLY A 190 -32.55 1.50 12.94
CA GLY A 190 -31.32 2.21 12.56
C GLY A 190 -31.66 3.66 12.24
N LEU A 191 -30.82 4.61 12.65
CA LEU A 191 -31.19 6.02 12.67
C LEU A 191 -30.28 6.86 11.78
N TYR A 192 -30.73 7.14 10.56
CA TYR A 192 -30.91 8.50 10.04
C TYR A 192 -31.25 8.45 8.55
N VAL A 193 -32.08 9.36 8.07
CA VAL A 193 -32.29 9.59 6.63
C VAL A 193 -31.96 11.04 6.34
N GLY A 194 -30.78 11.29 5.79
CA GLY A 194 -30.54 12.54 5.06
C GLY A 194 -31.23 12.44 3.70
N ALA A 195 -32.50 12.86 3.59
CA ALA A 195 -33.13 13.01 2.29
C ALA A 195 -32.41 14.11 1.53
N VAL A 196 -31.50 13.74 0.64
CA VAL A 196 -30.85 14.70 -0.26
C VAL A 196 -31.86 15.08 -1.32
N THR A 197 -32.63 16.14 -1.08
CA THR A 197 -33.56 16.66 -2.09
C THR A 197 -32.80 17.69 -2.93
N GLY A 198 -32.29 17.26 -4.09
CA GLY A 198 -31.80 18.20 -5.10
C GLY A 198 -32.99 18.85 -5.82
N SER A 199 -33.14 20.17 -5.72
CA SER A 199 -34.02 20.90 -6.65
C SER A 199 -33.32 21.01 -7.99
N LEU A 200 -34.02 20.71 -9.08
CA LEU A 200 -33.63 21.13 -10.42
C LEU A 200 -33.35 22.63 -10.41
N ASN A 201 -32.21 23.04 -10.96
CA ASN A 201 -32.13 24.36 -11.58
C ASN A 201 -32.55 24.14 -13.05
N PRO A 202 -33.79 24.51 -13.45
CA PRO A 202 -34.35 24.17 -14.75
C PRO A 202 -33.72 24.90 -15.96
N PHE A 203 -32.53 25.50 -15.81
CA PHE A 203 -31.98 26.42 -16.81
C PHE A 203 -30.76 25.94 -17.61
N ASN A 204 -30.32 24.68 -17.52
CA ASN A 204 -29.28 24.15 -18.42
C ASN A 204 -29.71 22.85 -19.12
N ASP A 205 -30.20 23.01 -20.35
CA ASP A 205 -30.61 21.96 -21.32
C ASP A 205 -29.46 21.04 -21.81
N TYR A 206 -28.35 20.95 -21.09
CA TYR A 206 -27.25 20.03 -21.40
C TYR A 206 -26.76 19.34 -20.14
N GLY A 207 -27.36 18.19 -19.79
CA GLY A 207 -26.79 17.21 -18.87
C GLY A 207 -26.49 17.72 -17.46
N GLY A 208 -27.44 18.39 -16.81
CA GLY A 208 -27.28 18.91 -15.44
C GLY A 208 -26.95 17.80 -14.43
N HIS A 209 -25.68 17.72 -14.03
CA HIS A 209 -25.24 16.84 -12.95
C HIS A 209 -25.70 17.41 -11.59
N TYR A 210 -26.54 16.67 -10.86
CA TYR A 210 -26.90 17.02 -9.48
C TYR A 210 -25.68 16.76 -8.56
N ARG A 211 -25.24 17.79 -7.84
CA ARG A 211 -24.13 17.70 -6.87
C ARG A 211 -24.57 17.96 -5.43
N ALA A 212 -25.80 17.59 -5.07
CA ALA A 212 -26.17 17.66 -3.67
C ALA A 212 -25.47 16.51 -2.91
N GLN A 213 -24.49 16.85 -2.06
CA GLN A 213 -23.91 15.90 -1.11
C GLN A 213 -24.46 16.21 0.28
N GLY A 214 -25.22 15.26 0.84
CA GLY A 214 -25.60 15.28 2.24
C GLY A 214 -24.47 14.77 3.12
N SER A 215 -24.28 15.41 4.26
CA SER A 215 -23.43 14.90 5.34
C SER A 215 -24.17 14.92 6.66
N LEU A 216 -23.91 13.93 7.50
CA LEU A 216 -24.38 13.86 8.87
C LEU A 216 -23.22 14.26 9.78
N VAL A 217 -23.43 15.25 10.64
CA VAL A 217 -22.45 15.71 11.61
C VAL A 217 -22.91 15.29 13.00
N TYR A 218 -22.14 14.44 13.65
CA TYR A 218 -22.31 14.07 15.05
C TYR A 218 -21.43 14.93 15.94
N THR A 219 -22.03 15.64 16.89
CA THR A 219 -21.34 16.50 17.86
C THR A 219 -21.61 15.99 19.28
N PRO A 220 -20.80 15.05 19.81
CA PRO A 220 -21.01 14.50 21.14
C PRO A 220 -21.06 15.59 22.23
N ALA A 221 -21.72 15.30 23.35
CA ALA A 221 -21.83 16.24 24.47
C ALA A 221 -20.45 16.59 25.11
N SER A 222 -19.47 15.72 24.93
CA SER A 222 -18.07 15.92 25.30
C SER A 222 -17.17 15.30 24.22
N PRO A 223 -15.96 15.85 23.95
CA PRO A 223 -15.05 15.28 22.98
C PRO A 223 -14.81 13.78 23.22
N VAL A 224 -14.83 12.99 22.14
CA VAL A 224 -14.53 11.56 22.19
C VAL A 224 -13.03 11.39 22.33
N ASP A 225 -12.59 10.76 23.42
CA ASP A 225 -11.23 10.30 23.56
C ASP A 225 -10.95 9.17 22.54
N MET A 226 -9.83 9.24 21.83
CA MET A 226 -9.40 8.25 20.85
C MET A 226 -7.99 7.73 21.17
N SER A 227 -7.38 8.17 22.29
CA SER A 227 -5.98 7.89 22.65
C SER A 227 -5.65 6.40 22.77
N VAL A 228 -6.62 5.56 23.15
CA VAL A 228 -6.44 4.10 23.31
C VAL A 228 -7.18 3.30 22.21
N THR A 229 -8.12 3.93 21.52
CA THR A 229 -9.01 3.31 20.51
C THR A 229 -8.99 4.18 19.26
N THR A 230 -7.89 4.13 18.53
CA THR A 230 -7.58 5.01 17.41
C THR A 230 -8.35 4.68 16.13
N PHE A 231 -9.19 3.64 16.12
CA PHE A 231 -9.99 3.27 14.96
C PHE A 231 -11.44 3.67 15.16
N LEU A 232 -12.00 4.39 14.19
CA LEU A 232 -13.42 4.68 14.11
C LEU A 232 -14.08 3.70 13.14
N GLN A 233 -15.07 2.95 13.61
CA GLN A 233 -15.96 2.13 12.80
C GLN A 233 -17.29 2.86 12.63
N VAL A 234 -17.73 2.97 11.39
CA VAL A 234 -19.02 3.55 11.03
C VAL A 234 -19.81 2.49 10.27
N ASP A 235 -20.94 2.07 10.84
CA ASP A 235 -21.90 1.22 10.17
C ASP A 235 -22.89 2.12 9.46
N TRP A 236 -22.97 2.01 8.14
CA TRP A 236 -23.82 2.85 7.31
C TRP A 236 -24.52 2.03 6.24
N ASP A 237 -25.70 2.48 5.84
CA ASP A 237 -26.42 1.96 4.69
C ASP A 237 -26.84 3.12 3.81
N ILE A 238 -27.04 2.82 2.55
CA ILE A 238 -27.39 3.77 1.53
C ILE A 238 -28.56 3.19 0.72
N ASP A 239 -29.70 3.85 0.84
CA ASP A 239 -30.88 3.55 0.02
C ASP A 239 -30.97 4.62 -1.08
N PHE A 240 -30.32 4.36 -2.22
CA PHE A 240 -30.43 5.19 -3.43
C PHE A 240 -30.70 4.31 -4.66
N TYR A 241 -31.63 4.78 -5.52
CA TYR A 241 -31.72 4.38 -6.92
C TYR A 241 -30.64 5.13 -7.71
N GLY A 242 -29.39 4.70 -7.62
CA GLY A 242 -28.31 5.38 -8.33
C GLY A 242 -26.92 4.89 -8.02
N TYR A 243 -25.96 5.54 -8.65
CA TYR A 243 -24.55 5.19 -8.61
C TYR A 243 -23.80 6.00 -7.56
N ALA A 244 -22.90 5.37 -6.82
CA ALA A 244 -22.01 6.01 -5.86
C ALA A 244 -20.58 6.02 -6.41
N ASP A 245 -20.05 7.19 -6.79
CA ASP A 245 -18.72 7.29 -7.41
C ASP A 245 -17.56 7.20 -6.40
N ARG A 246 -17.86 7.24 -5.10
CA ARG A 246 -16.86 7.20 -4.01
C ARG A 246 -17.42 6.43 -2.81
N PRO A 247 -16.60 5.84 -1.94
CA PRO A 247 -17.05 5.35 -0.64
C PRO A 247 -17.49 6.51 0.28
N VAL A 248 -18.11 6.18 1.42
CA VAL A 248 -18.38 7.16 2.49
C VAL A 248 -17.07 7.77 2.96
N GLN A 249 -17.05 9.10 3.08
CA GLN A 249 -15.91 9.85 3.62
C GLN A 249 -16.25 10.27 5.05
N VAL A 250 -15.30 10.15 5.98
CA VAL A 250 -15.49 10.59 7.36
C VAL A 250 -14.45 11.64 7.70
N PHE A 251 -14.87 12.67 8.41
CA PHE A 251 -13.99 13.73 8.91
C PHE A 251 -14.07 13.77 10.44
N ALA A 252 -12.93 13.90 11.11
CA ALA A 252 -12.83 14.25 12.52
C ALA A 252 -12.37 15.70 12.62
N ASP A 253 -13.16 16.56 13.25
CA ASP A 253 -12.84 18.00 13.42
C ASP A 253 -12.39 18.72 12.14
N GLY A 254 -12.96 18.30 11.01
CA GLY A 254 -12.69 18.85 9.68
C GLY A 254 -11.57 18.15 8.89
N LEU A 255 -10.75 17.31 9.53
CA LEU A 255 -9.73 16.49 8.87
C LEU A 255 -10.34 15.21 8.29
N GLU A 256 -10.13 14.93 7.01
CA GLU A 256 -10.57 13.68 6.39
C GLU A 256 -9.78 12.49 6.95
N LEU A 257 -10.49 11.49 7.47
CA LEU A 257 -9.89 10.29 8.01
C LEU A 257 -9.55 9.30 6.90
N THR A 258 -8.39 8.63 7.03
CA THR A 258 -7.99 7.57 6.11
C THR A 258 -8.87 6.34 6.30
N MET A 259 -9.59 5.95 5.26
CA MET A 259 -10.35 4.70 5.23
C MET A 259 -9.40 3.50 5.18
N LEU A 260 -9.54 2.57 6.11
CA LEU A 260 -8.71 1.36 6.21
C LEU A 260 -9.41 0.11 5.66
N SER A 261 -10.73 0.01 5.81
CA SER A 261 -11.50 -1.13 5.30
C SER A 261 -12.97 -0.76 5.13
N SER A 262 -13.67 -1.45 4.22
CA SER A 262 -15.14 -1.38 4.11
C SER A 262 -15.71 -2.78 3.88
N VAL A 263 -16.57 -3.26 4.78
CA VAL A 263 -17.09 -4.63 4.78
C VAL A 263 -18.59 -4.65 5.06
N ALA A 264 -19.35 -5.53 4.42
CA ALA A 264 -20.76 -5.73 4.76
C ALA A 264 -20.88 -6.31 6.18
N VAL A 265 -21.84 -5.82 6.97
CA VAL A 265 -22.12 -6.32 8.32
C VAL A 265 -23.02 -7.56 8.21
N PRO A 266 -22.57 -8.75 8.62
CA PRO A 266 -23.32 -9.99 8.41
C PRO A 266 -24.73 -9.95 9.00
N GLY A 267 -25.72 -10.33 8.20
CA GLY A 267 -27.13 -10.39 8.61
C GLY A 267 -27.85 -9.04 8.67
N THR A 268 -27.23 -7.97 8.19
CA THR A 268 -27.81 -6.61 8.15
C THR A 268 -27.60 -5.99 6.76
N PRO A 269 -28.33 -4.92 6.39
CA PRO A 269 -28.06 -4.18 5.16
C PRO A 269 -26.83 -3.25 5.28
N TYR A 270 -26.29 -3.04 6.48
CA TYR A 270 -25.24 -2.08 6.72
C TYR A 270 -23.86 -2.52 6.19
N THR A 271 -23.06 -1.53 5.86
CA THR A 271 -21.63 -1.62 5.57
C THR A 271 -20.85 -0.98 6.71
N ARG A 272 -19.92 -1.72 7.30
CA ARG A 272 -18.95 -1.21 8.27
C ARG A 272 -17.72 -0.69 7.57
N THR A 273 -17.44 0.58 7.73
CA THR A 273 -16.19 1.19 7.28
C THR A 273 -15.33 1.58 8.47
N THR A 274 -14.07 1.15 8.47
CA THR A 274 -13.09 1.45 9.53
C THR A 274 -12.15 2.54 9.05
N PHE A 275 -11.91 3.56 9.88
CA PHE A 275 -11.04 4.69 9.61
C PHE A 275 -9.96 4.81 10.69
N LEU A 276 -8.77 5.28 10.30
CA LEU A 276 -7.75 5.70 11.25
C LEU A 276 -8.06 7.11 11.75
N CYS A 277 -8.17 7.28 13.06
CA CYS A 277 -8.34 8.56 13.72
C CYS A 277 -7.04 8.92 14.46
N PRO A 278 -6.20 9.82 13.91
CA PRO A 278 -4.91 10.16 14.50
C PRO A 278 -5.05 11.05 15.76
N ASP A 279 -6.11 11.84 15.84
CA ASP A 279 -6.33 12.75 16.96
C ASP A 279 -6.76 11.99 18.22
N ALA A 280 -6.16 12.33 19.36
CA ALA A 280 -6.48 11.72 20.64
C ALA A 280 -7.80 12.21 21.25
N SER A 281 -8.36 13.32 20.76
CA SER A 281 -9.63 13.87 21.22
C SER A 281 -10.37 14.50 20.05
N VAL A 282 -11.60 14.05 19.79
CA VAL A 282 -12.41 14.49 18.64
C VAL A 282 -13.69 15.14 19.12
N ALA A 283 -13.93 16.40 18.74
CA ALA A 283 -15.12 17.15 19.12
C ALA A 283 -16.32 16.89 18.18
N SER A 284 -16.07 16.43 16.96
CA SER A 284 -17.11 16.21 15.95
C SER A 284 -16.71 15.18 14.89
N PHE A 285 -17.68 14.37 14.45
CA PHE A 285 -17.53 13.49 13.30
C PHE A 285 -18.49 13.91 12.19
N ARG A 286 -17.98 14.16 10.99
CA ARG A 286 -18.80 14.41 9.80
C ARG A 286 -18.72 13.21 8.88
N ILE A 287 -19.84 12.54 8.65
CA ILE A 287 -19.97 11.40 7.75
C ILE A 287 -20.64 11.90 6.48
N LYS A 288 -19.90 11.86 5.39
CA LYS A 288 -20.30 12.38 4.09
C LYS A 288 -20.64 11.20 3.19
N GLY A 289 -21.86 11.22 2.66
CA GLY A 289 -22.30 10.24 1.69
C GLY A 289 -21.45 10.28 0.40
N PRO A 290 -21.48 9.20 -0.38
CA PRO A 290 -20.79 9.08 -1.65
C PRO A 290 -21.20 10.20 -2.62
N ARG A 291 -20.32 10.51 -3.58
CA ARG A 291 -20.55 11.60 -4.56
C ARG A 291 -21.38 11.11 -5.75
N SER A 292 -22.26 12.00 -6.21
CA SER A 292 -23.08 11.99 -7.44
C SER A 292 -24.47 11.35 -7.33
N MET A 293 -25.47 12.14 -7.69
CA MET A 293 -26.82 11.67 -8.01
C MET A 293 -26.98 11.83 -9.53
N HIS A 294 -27.20 10.73 -10.25
CA HIS A 294 -27.61 10.79 -11.65
C HIS A 294 -28.96 10.09 -11.77
N SER A 295 -30.03 10.85 -12.03
CA SER A 295 -31.28 10.23 -12.49
C SER A 295 -31.05 9.82 -13.94
N VAL A 296 -31.09 8.51 -14.20
CA VAL A 296 -31.01 7.98 -15.57
C VAL A 296 -32.32 8.21 -16.31
N ASP A 297 -33.41 8.35 -15.57
CA ASP A 297 -34.71 8.68 -16.12
C ASP A 297 -34.77 10.20 -16.34
N GLY A 298 -34.91 10.62 -17.60
CA GLY A 298 -35.15 12.02 -17.99
C GLY A 298 -36.48 12.59 -17.49
N SER A 299 -37.16 11.90 -16.57
CA SER A 299 -38.22 12.47 -15.76
C SER A 299 -37.55 13.37 -14.72
N GLY A 300 -37.66 14.69 -14.89
CA GLY A 300 -37.11 15.71 -13.98
C GLY A 300 -37.72 15.72 -12.57
N GLY A 301 -37.92 14.56 -11.95
CA GLY A 301 -38.34 14.41 -10.57
C GLY A 301 -37.14 14.43 -9.62
N PRO A 302 -37.31 14.93 -8.38
CA PRO A 302 -36.30 14.81 -7.34
C PRO A 302 -36.04 13.33 -7.04
N VAL A 303 -34.80 12.87 -7.22
CA VAL A 303 -34.37 11.56 -6.72
C VAL A 303 -34.20 11.72 -5.22
N ALA A 304 -35.03 11.05 -4.44
CA ALA A 304 -34.81 10.92 -3.01
C ALA A 304 -33.90 9.72 -2.77
N GLY A 305 -33.00 9.86 -1.80
CA GLY A 305 -32.55 8.69 -1.07
C GLY A 305 -31.86 9.09 0.21
N SER A 306 -31.34 8.09 0.91
CA SER A 306 -30.92 8.24 2.29
C SER A 306 -29.55 7.67 2.53
N LEU A 307 -28.70 8.46 3.22
CA LEU A 307 -27.59 7.92 3.99
C LEU A 307 -28.10 7.61 5.40
N VAL A 308 -27.99 6.34 5.77
CA VAL A 308 -28.29 5.79 7.10
C VAL A 308 -27.00 5.49 7.82
N VAL A 309 -26.93 5.87 9.09
CA VAL A 309 -25.80 5.52 9.97
C VAL A 309 -26.37 4.78 11.17
N ASP A 310 -25.98 3.53 11.34
CA ASP A 310 -26.46 2.66 12.40
C ASP A 310 -25.58 2.80 13.66
N GLN A 311 -24.26 2.73 13.52
CA GLN A 311 -23.36 2.77 14.68
C GLN A 311 -22.10 3.58 14.39
N LEU A 312 -21.69 4.36 15.40
CA LEU A 312 -20.35 4.93 15.52
C LEU A 312 -19.67 4.25 16.71
N VAL A 313 -18.57 3.58 16.42
CA VAL A 313 -17.84 2.79 17.42
C VAL A 313 -16.36 3.13 17.33
N ARG A 314 -15.70 3.32 18.48
CA ARG A 314 -14.23 3.35 18.53
C ARG A 314 -13.69 2.01 18.98
N THR A 315 -12.62 1.56 18.36
CA THR A 315 -11.93 0.31 18.72
C THR A 315 -10.42 0.50 18.68
N ASN A 316 -9.71 -0.37 19.38
CA ASN A 316 -8.26 -0.48 19.33
C ASN A 316 -7.77 -1.62 18.43
N GLN A 317 -8.70 -2.24 17.69
CA GLN A 317 -8.40 -3.29 16.71
C GLN A 317 -8.37 -2.70 15.31
N ALA A 318 -7.23 -2.84 14.64
CA ALA A 318 -7.15 -2.58 13.22
C ALA A 318 -8.15 -3.48 12.49
N PRO A 319 -8.69 -3.07 11.32
CA PRO A 319 -9.64 -3.91 10.62
C PRO A 319 -9.01 -5.26 10.26
N SER A 320 -9.65 -6.32 10.73
CA SER A 320 -9.37 -7.69 10.31
C SER A 320 -10.51 -8.15 9.42
N THR A 321 -10.18 -8.95 8.41
CA THR A 321 -11.17 -9.39 7.42
C THR A 321 -11.90 -10.66 7.87
N SER A 322 -11.37 -11.39 8.85
CA SER A 322 -12.13 -12.39 9.63
C SER A 322 -11.51 -12.74 10.98
N THR A 323 -10.19 -12.92 11.05
CA THR A 323 -9.44 -13.23 12.28
C THR A 323 -8.16 -12.42 12.35
N LEU A 324 -7.52 -12.40 13.53
CA LEU A 324 -6.20 -11.80 13.70
C LEU A 324 -5.08 -12.53 12.92
N ARG A 325 -5.38 -13.64 12.23
CA ARG A 325 -4.42 -14.36 11.37
C ARG A 325 -4.38 -13.85 9.95
N GLN A 326 -5.32 -12.99 9.55
CA GLN A 326 -5.27 -12.31 8.27
C GLN A 326 -5.61 -10.83 8.43
N LYS A 327 -4.69 -9.98 7.97
CA LYS A 327 -4.71 -8.56 8.25
C LYS A 327 -4.38 -7.76 7.01
N VAL A 328 -5.13 -6.69 6.79
CA VAL A 328 -4.80 -5.66 5.81
C VAL A 328 -4.19 -4.49 6.57
N SER A 329 -3.02 -4.02 6.13
CA SER A 329 -2.35 -2.84 6.67
C SER A 329 -2.01 -1.90 5.53
N SER A 330 -2.32 -0.62 5.67
CA SER A 330 -1.81 0.42 4.77
C SER A 330 -0.54 1.01 5.38
N ILE A 331 0.52 1.13 4.57
CA ILE A 331 1.81 1.70 4.97
C ILE A 331 2.06 2.93 4.08
N PRO A 332 2.05 4.15 4.64
CA PRO A 332 2.39 5.33 3.84
C PRO A 332 3.85 5.26 3.40
N ILE A 333 4.07 5.38 2.09
CA ILE A 333 5.42 5.45 1.51
C ILE A 333 5.69 6.89 1.13
N CYS A 334 6.64 7.51 1.83
CA CYS A 334 7.00 8.90 1.65
C CYS A 334 7.79 9.11 0.34
N GLY A 335 7.67 10.32 -0.21
CA GLY A 335 8.37 10.72 -1.42
C GLY A 335 7.45 10.86 -2.62
N SER A 336 8.07 11.02 -3.80
CA SER A 336 7.37 11.14 -5.10
C SER A 336 7.82 10.11 -6.13
N ALA A 337 8.74 9.21 -5.75
CA ALA A 337 9.23 8.13 -6.60
C ALA A 337 9.31 6.79 -5.84
N ARG A 338 9.33 5.68 -6.58
CA ARG A 338 9.49 4.34 -5.99
C ARG A 338 10.80 4.27 -5.21
N THR A 339 10.77 3.60 -4.06
CA THR A 339 11.91 3.43 -3.18
C THR A 339 12.28 1.97 -3.01
N GLN A 340 13.55 1.74 -2.70
CA GLN A 340 13.99 0.47 -2.16
C GLN A 340 13.53 0.39 -0.71
N ALA A 341 12.90 -0.72 -0.33
CA ALA A 341 12.36 -0.91 1.00
C ALA A 341 12.59 -2.34 1.52
N THR A 342 12.72 -2.44 2.84
CA THR A 342 12.61 -3.71 3.56
C THR A 342 11.24 -3.76 4.21
N LEU A 343 10.34 -4.58 3.64
CA LEU A 343 9.06 -4.89 4.24
C LEU A 343 9.25 -6.01 5.27
N LYS A 344 8.93 -5.72 6.53
CA LYS A 344 9.05 -6.63 7.66
C LYS A 344 7.67 -7.05 8.15
N VAL A 345 7.49 -8.36 8.32
CA VAL A 345 6.38 -8.95 9.08
C VAL A 345 6.96 -9.55 10.35
N GLU A 346 6.44 -9.19 11.51
CA GLU A 346 6.96 -9.68 12.79
C GLU A 346 5.90 -9.94 13.86
N HIS A 347 6.26 -10.79 14.82
CA HIS A 347 5.52 -10.98 16.04
C HIS A 347 6.47 -11.10 17.22
N ALA A 348 6.11 -10.58 18.40
CA ALA A 348 7.04 -10.44 19.52
C ALA A 348 7.56 -11.78 20.07
N SER A 349 6.71 -12.81 20.12
CA SER A 349 7.00 -14.04 20.89
C SER A 349 6.69 -15.37 20.18
N SER A 350 5.99 -15.32 19.05
CA SER A 350 5.50 -16.53 18.36
C SER A 350 6.02 -16.55 16.94
N ALA A 351 6.44 -17.73 16.49
CA ALA A 351 6.79 -17.89 15.09
C ALA A 351 5.56 -17.64 14.21
N LEU A 352 5.79 -17.10 13.01
CA LEU A 352 4.70 -16.67 12.14
C LEU A 352 3.92 -17.87 11.56
N GLY A 353 4.57 -19.03 11.44
CA GLY A 353 4.01 -20.20 10.77
C GLY A 353 4.05 -20.06 9.26
N TYR A 354 3.09 -20.70 8.60
CA TYR A 354 2.83 -20.45 7.21
C TYR A 354 2.40 -19.00 7.02
N THR A 355 3.14 -18.27 6.18
CA THR A 355 2.99 -16.83 5.99
C THR A 355 2.78 -16.50 4.52
N MET A 356 1.78 -15.65 4.24
CA MET A 356 1.63 -15.01 2.94
C MET A 356 1.69 -13.50 3.11
N VAL A 357 2.37 -12.83 2.18
CA VAL A 357 2.43 -11.37 2.10
C VAL A 357 2.05 -10.97 0.69
N HIS A 358 0.96 -10.24 0.56
CA HIS A 358 0.48 -9.68 -0.69
C HIS A 358 0.57 -8.16 -0.61
N THR A 359 1.21 -7.53 -1.59
CA THR A 359 1.33 -6.07 -1.66
C THR A 359 0.71 -5.54 -2.93
N TYR A 360 0.03 -4.41 -2.86
CA TYR A 360 -0.58 -3.70 -3.99
C TYR A 360 -0.77 -2.23 -3.63
N PRO A 361 -0.88 -1.30 -4.60
CA PRO A 361 -1.05 0.11 -4.27
C PRO A 361 -2.43 0.36 -3.67
N ASP A 362 -2.49 1.26 -2.69
CA ASP A 362 -3.75 1.69 -2.07
C ASP A 362 -4.48 2.66 -3.01
N LEU A 363 -5.59 2.21 -3.61
CA LEU A 363 -6.43 3.04 -4.48
C LEU A 363 -7.76 3.42 -3.81
N GLY A 364 -7.95 3.10 -2.53
CA GLY A 364 -9.21 3.36 -1.82
C GLY A 364 -10.42 2.58 -2.33
N ASP A 365 -10.21 1.48 -3.05
CA ASP A 365 -11.26 0.59 -3.59
C ASP A 365 -11.84 -0.38 -2.55
N GLY A 366 -11.15 -0.54 -1.40
CA GLY A 366 -11.56 -1.47 -0.34
C GLY A 366 -11.39 -2.95 -0.70
N TYR A 367 -10.61 -3.23 -1.75
CA TYR A 367 -10.23 -4.58 -2.13
C TYR A 367 -9.48 -5.27 -0.99
N THR A 368 -9.82 -6.54 -0.71
CA THR A 368 -9.00 -7.42 0.14
C THR A 368 -9.08 -8.84 -0.44
N PRO A 369 -7.99 -9.62 -0.42
CA PRO A 369 -7.96 -10.92 -1.09
C PRO A 369 -8.85 -12.01 -0.47
N ASP A 370 -9.21 -11.91 0.81
CA ASP A 370 -10.01 -12.94 1.50
C ASP A 370 -11.43 -13.06 0.94
N LEU A 371 -11.87 -14.30 0.79
CA LEU A 371 -13.16 -14.61 0.15
C LEU A 371 -14.25 -14.99 1.12
N ARG A 372 -13.93 -15.36 2.37
CA ARG A 372 -14.94 -15.85 3.31
C ARG A 372 -16.08 -14.85 3.55
N ARG A 373 -15.79 -13.55 3.54
CA ARG A 373 -16.78 -12.48 3.64
C ARG A 373 -17.75 -12.43 2.44
N TRP A 374 -17.33 -12.92 1.28
CA TRP A 374 -18.11 -12.94 0.04
C TRP A 374 -18.86 -14.25 -0.18
N ARG A 375 -18.83 -15.17 0.79
CA ARG A 375 -19.44 -16.49 0.66
C ARG A 375 -20.97 -16.39 0.73
N THR A 376 -21.63 -16.83 -0.34
CA THR A 376 -23.11 -16.83 -0.45
C THR A 376 -23.72 -18.23 -0.39
N ALA A 377 -22.94 -19.28 -0.71
CA ALA A 377 -23.35 -20.67 -0.53
C ALA A 377 -22.15 -21.55 -0.15
N SER A 378 -22.37 -22.61 0.64
CA SER A 378 -21.34 -23.55 1.10
C SER A 378 -21.95 -24.78 1.77
N GLY A 379 -21.15 -25.83 1.92
CA GLY A 379 -21.41 -26.90 2.89
C GLY A 379 -21.36 -26.41 4.33
N ALA A 380 -21.65 -27.32 5.26
CA ALA A 380 -21.71 -27.02 6.69
C ALA A 380 -20.43 -26.35 7.20
N VAL A 381 -20.61 -25.29 7.99
CA VAL A 381 -19.52 -24.48 8.55
C VAL A 381 -19.29 -24.88 9.99
N THR A 382 -18.05 -25.25 10.31
CA THR A 382 -17.62 -25.58 11.67
C THR A 382 -16.69 -24.49 12.17
N SER A 383 -16.97 -23.90 13.33
CA SER A 383 -16.07 -22.95 13.99
C SER A 383 -14.77 -23.65 14.42
N ASP A 384 -13.63 -23.03 14.16
CA ASP A 384 -12.31 -23.56 14.49
C ASP A 384 -11.29 -22.41 14.59
N SER A 385 -11.08 -21.91 15.81
CA SER A 385 -10.21 -20.75 16.08
C SER A 385 -8.72 -21.03 15.83
N SER A 386 -8.33 -22.28 15.59
CA SER A 386 -6.95 -22.62 15.23
C SER A 386 -6.63 -22.31 13.76
N LEU A 387 -7.65 -22.10 12.93
CA LEU A 387 -7.53 -21.88 11.49
C LEU A 387 -7.42 -20.41 11.12
N ILE A 388 -6.94 -20.12 9.91
CA ILE A 388 -6.74 -18.75 9.44
C ILE A 388 -8.06 -18.01 9.35
N SER A 389 -9.10 -18.67 8.82
CA SER A 389 -10.42 -18.05 8.72
C SER A 389 -11.26 -18.15 10.00
N GLY A 390 -10.73 -18.82 11.03
CA GLY A 390 -11.45 -19.12 12.27
C GLY A 390 -12.54 -20.18 12.13
N SER A 391 -12.64 -20.83 10.97
CA SER A 391 -13.63 -21.88 10.72
C SER A 391 -13.26 -22.75 9.52
N ARG A 392 -13.98 -23.84 9.29
CA ARG A 392 -13.80 -24.73 8.14
C ARG A 392 -15.11 -25.18 7.55
N ASN A 393 -15.11 -25.49 6.26
CA ASN A 393 -16.26 -26.03 5.56
C ASN A 393 -15.88 -27.38 4.98
N VAL A 394 -16.84 -28.31 4.93
CA VAL A 394 -16.62 -29.64 4.33
C VAL A 394 -17.34 -29.71 2.98
N TRP A 395 -16.60 -30.05 1.93
CA TRP A 395 -17.14 -30.40 0.62
C TRP A 395 -17.37 -31.90 0.56
N ASN A 396 -18.64 -32.28 0.67
CA ASN A 396 -19.10 -33.61 0.31
C ASN A 396 -19.57 -33.55 -1.15
N GLY A 397 -19.27 -34.58 -1.94
CA GLY A 397 -19.49 -34.59 -3.39
C GLY A 397 -20.86 -34.01 -3.78
N GLY A 398 -20.86 -32.95 -4.59
CA GLY A 398 -22.05 -32.22 -5.03
C GLY A 398 -22.30 -30.88 -4.33
N VAL A 399 -21.57 -30.52 -3.28
CA VAL A 399 -21.69 -29.21 -2.61
C VAL A 399 -20.51 -28.29 -2.97
N ALA A 400 -20.81 -27.17 -3.63
CA ALA A 400 -19.82 -26.13 -3.94
C ALA A 400 -19.87 -25.00 -2.89
N THR A 401 -18.73 -24.35 -2.66
CA THR A 401 -18.68 -23.03 -2.07
C THR A 401 -18.78 -21.99 -3.17
N VAL A 402 -19.73 -21.07 -3.05
CA VAL A 402 -19.92 -19.96 -3.99
C VAL A 402 -19.54 -18.66 -3.29
N TYR A 403 -18.69 -17.88 -3.95
CA TYR A 403 -18.34 -16.52 -3.55
C TYR A 403 -18.91 -15.54 -4.58
N THR A 404 -19.58 -14.50 -4.09
CA THR A 404 -20.16 -13.43 -4.91
C THR A 404 -19.47 -12.13 -4.52
N ILE A 405 -18.50 -11.71 -5.34
CA ILE A 405 -17.68 -10.53 -5.08
C ILE A 405 -18.24 -9.36 -5.88
N PRO A 406 -18.53 -8.19 -5.27
CA PRO A 406 -18.91 -7.01 -6.03
C PRO A 406 -17.82 -6.65 -7.05
N LEU A 407 -18.17 -6.47 -8.32
CA LEU A 407 -17.17 -6.21 -9.35
C LEU A 407 -16.46 -4.87 -9.12
N ARG A 408 -17.15 -3.88 -8.53
CA ARG A 408 -16.63 -2.53 -8.21
C ARG A 408 -15.40 -2.50 -7.29
N ILE A 409 -15.15 -3.56 -6.52
CA ILE A 409 -13.97 -3.64 -5.64
C ILE A 409 -12.83 -4.44 -6.27
N LEU A 410 -13.03 -5.00 -7.46
CA LEU A 410 -11.99 -5.71 -8.19
C LEU A 410 -11.43 -4.76 -9.23
N ARG A 411 -10.11 -4.68 -9.34
CA ARG A 411 -9.43 -4.03 -10.47
C ARG A 411 -9.50 -4.92 -11.70
N PRO A 412 -9.53 -4.36 -12.91
CA PRO A 412 -9.24 -5.12 -14.12
C PRO A 412 -7.84 -5.75 -14.07
N GLY A 413 -7.71 -6.94 -14.63
CA GLY A 413 -6.45 -7.67 -14.75
C GLY A 413 -6.49 -9.08 -14.14
N PRO A 414 -5.31 -9.72 -14.00
CA PRO A 414 -5.21 -11.10 -13.57
C PRO A 414 -5.30 -11.26 -12.05
N TYR A 415 -6.00 -12.31 -11.63
CA TYR A 415 -6.13 -12.70 -10.23
C TYR A 415 -5.77 -14.16 -10.02
N LEU A 416 -4.85 -14.42 -9.10
CA LEU A 416 -4.55 -15.76 -8.62
C LEU A 416 -5.59 -16.18 -7.58
N PHE A 417 -6.34 -17.23 -7.88
CA PHE A 417 -7.14 -17.91 -6.88
C PHE A 417 -6.30 -18.96 -6.15
N ALA A 418 -6.29 -18.88 -4.82
CA ALA A 418 -5.69 -19.88 -3.95
C ALA A 418 -6.68 -20.33 -2.88
N ALA A 419 -6.65 -21.61 -2.49
CA ALA A 419 -7.45 -22.11 -1.37
C ALA A 419 -6.56 -22.85 -0.38
N ARG A 420 -6.85 -22.67 0.92
CA ARG A 420 -6.27 -23.48 1.98
C ARG A 420 -7.16 -24.68 2.25
N VAL A 421 -6.72 -25.84 1.81
CA VAL A 421 -7.49 -27.09 1.83
C VAL A 421 -6.77 -28.17 2.59
N ARG A 422 -7.53 -29.16 3.06
CA ARG A 422 -7.00 -30.37 3.68
C ARG A 422 -7.82 -31.58 3.23
N ARG A 423 -7.15 -32.71 3.03
CA ARG A 423 -7.80 -33.98 2.74
C ARG A 423 -7.00 -35.14 3.32
N THR A 424 -7.61 -35.94 4.18
CA THR A 424 -6.91 -37.01 4.91
C THR A 424 -6.64 -38.28 4.10
N SER A 425 -7.32 -38.50 2.98
CA SER A 425 -7.11 -39.68 2.13
C SER A 425 -7.40 -39.42 0.65
N GLY A 426 -6.61 -40.04 -0.24
CA GLY A 426 -6.73 -39.93 -1.70
C GLY A 426 -6.38 -38.54 -2.27
N THR A 427 -6.14 -38.48 -3.58
CA THR A 427 -5.84 -37.21 -4.28
C THR A 427 -7.03 -36.27 -4.24
N GLY A 428 -6.86 -35.09 -3.63
CA GLY A 428 -7.86 -34.03 -3.65
C GLY A 428 -7.94 -33.38 -5.02
N VAL A 429 -9.14 -33.01 -5.45
CA VAL A 429 -9.37 -32.25 -6.69
C VAL A 429 -10.18 -31.02 -6.32
N ALA A 430 -9.60 -29.84 -6.47
CA ALA A 430 -10.30 -28.57 -6.32
C ALA A 430 -10.66 -28.05 -7.72
N VAL A 431 -11.94 -27.71 -7.93
CA VAL A 431 -12.46 -27.23 -9.21
C VAL A 431 -13.00 -25.82 -9.04
N LEU A 432 -12.47 -24.86 -9.79
CA LEU A 432 -12.94 -23.48 -9.81
C LEU A 432 -13.39 -23.09 -11.21
N ASN A 433 -14.69 -22.82 -11.37
CA ASN A 433 -15.31 -22.44 -12.64
C ASN A 433 -14.90 -23.38 -13.81
N GLY A 434 -14.72 -24.68 -13.53
CA GLY A 434 -14.33 -25.71 -14.50
C GLY A 434 -12.84 -26.03 -14.55
N THR A 435 -11.96 -25.18 -14.03
CA THR A 435 -10.51 -25.46 -13.92
C THR A 435 -10.24 -26.34 -12.72
N SER A 436 -9.59 -27.49 -12.91
CA SER A 436 -9.29 -28.44 -11.83
C SER A 436 -7.80 -28.50 -11.49
N VAL A 437 -7.46 -28.48 -10.20
CA VAL A 437 -6.11 -28.75 -9.70
C VAL A 437 -6.13 -29.91 -8.72
N ASN A 438 -5.20 -30.84 -8.92
CA ASN A 438 -4.97 -31.98 -8.03
C ASN A 438 -4.02 -31.57 -6.91
N PHE A 439 -4.28 -32.05 -5.69
CA PHE A 439 -3.38 -31.91 -4.56
C PHE A 439 -3.27 -33.22 -3.76
N PRO A 440 -2.11 -33.51 -3.16
CA PRO A 440 -1.90 -34.75 -2.44
C PRO A 440 -2.75 -34.83 -1.16
N ALA A 441 -3.05 -36.05 -0.70
CA ALA A 441 -3.64 -36.24 0.61
C ALA A 441 -2.67 -35.74 1.69
N SER A 442 -3.16 -34.94 2.62
CA SER A 442 -2.43 -34.45 3.77
C SER A 442 -3.37 -34.23 4.96
N ASN A 443 -2.93 -34.62 6.15
CA ASN A 443 -3.58 -34.24 7.41
C ASN A 443 -3.17 -32.82 7.87
N VAL A 444 -2.23 -32.19 7.15
CA VAL A 444 -1.84 -30.79 7.32
C VAL A 444 -2.56 -29.95 6.27
N TRP A 445 -2.95 -28.73 6.65
CA TRP A 445 -3.52 -27.77 5.71
C TRP A 445 -2.50 -27.33 4.67
N GLN A 446 -2.93 -27.29 3.41
CA GLN A 446 -2.09 -26.93 2.27
C GLN A 446 -2.73 -25.78 1.52
N THR A 447 -1.92 -24.83 1.08
CA THR A 447 -2.38 -23.79 0.16
C THR A 447 -2.17 -24.27 -1.27
N VAL A 448 -3.26 -24.36 -2.01
CA VAL A 448 -3.30 -24.84 -3.39
C VAL A 448 -3.65 -23.66 -4.30
N PRO A 449 -2.72 -23.18 -5.14
CA PRO A 449 -3.07 -22.26 -6.22
C PRO A 449 -3.91 -23.04 -7.24
N ILE A 450 -5.09 -22.53 -7.58
CA ILE A 450 -6.03 -23.22 -8.48
C ILE A 450 -5.88 -22.69 -9.91
N GLY A 451 -5.74 -21.38 -10.08
CA GLY A 451 -5.59 -20.79 -11.40
C GLY A 451 -5.54 -19.27 -11.37
N ILE A 452 -5.15 -18.69 -12.50
CA ILE A 452 -5.20 -17.26 -12.75
C ILE A 452 -6.46 -16.97 -13.57
N TYR A 453 -7.23 -15.98 -13.14
CA TYR A 453 -8.49 -15.58 -13.75
C TYR A 453 -8.42 -14.11 -14.12
N GLU A 454 -8.79 -13.81 -15.36
CA GLU A 454 -8.87 -12.43 -15.82
C GLU A 454 -10.18 -11.81 -15.36
N VAL A 455 -10.08 -10.70 -14.64
CA VAL A 455 -11.19 -9.79 -14.42
C VAL A 455 -11.12 -8.75 -15.54
N GLY A 456 -12.06 -8.82 -16.48
CA GLY A 456 -12.07 -7.89 -17.61
C GLY A 456 -12.29 -6.44 -17.18
N ASP A 457 -12.02 -5.53 -18.12
CA ASP A 457 -12.43 -4.14 -18.01
C ASP A 457 -13.93 -4.09 -17.73
N HIS A 458 -14.26 -3.45 -16.63
CA HIS A 458 -15.63 -3.17 -16.28
C HIS A 458 -15.71 -1.69 -15.95
N LEU A 459 -16.85 -1.11 -16.28
CA LEU A 459 -17.12 0.22 -15.78
C LEU A 459 -17.10 0.12 -14.24
N PRO A 460 -16.43 1.04 -13.53
CA PRO A 460 -16.27 1.00 -12.06
C PRO A 460 -17.60 1.04 -11.28
N ASN A 461 -18.73 0.95 -11.97
CA ASN A 461 -20.04 1.33 -11.55
C ASN A 461 -21.12 0.29 -11.89
N THR A 462 -20.73 -0.97 -12.13
CA THR A 462 -21.70 -2.02 -12.40
C THR A 462 -22.11 -2.74 -11.12
N ALA A 463 -23.42 -2.93 -10.91
CA ALA A 463 -23.99 -3.82 -9.87
C ALA A 463 -23.69 -5.31 -10.11
N PHE A 464 -22.83 -5.64 -11.07
CA PHE A 464 -22.41 -6.99 -11.34
C PHE A 464 -21.54 -7.53 -10.22
N SER A 465 -21.62 -8.85 -10.07
CA SER A 465 -20.77 -9.58 -9.15
C SER A 465 -19.92 -10.58 -9.93
N TYR A 466 -18.68 -10.73 -9.52
CA TYR A 466 -17.82 -11.82 -9.96
C TYR A 466 -18.15 -13.07 -9.13
N ILE A 467 -18.56 -14.14 -9.80
CA ILE A 467 -18.97 -15.39 -9.14
C ILE A 467 -17.87 -16.42 -9.27
N LEU A 468 -17.36 -16.86 -8.12
CA LEU A 468 -16.37 -17.93 -8.02
C LEU A 468 -17.06 -19.15 -7.41
N THR A 469 -17.12 -20.24 -8.17
CA THR A 469 -17.67 -21.52 -7.68
C THR A 469 -16.56 -22.51 -7.48
N LEU A 470 -16.25 -22.81 -6.22
CA LEU A 470 -15.23 -23.75 -5.81
C LEU A 470 -15.86 -25.05 -5.31
N ALA A 471 -15.52 -26.18 -5.92
CA ALA A 471 -16.08 -27.48 -5.58
C ALA A 471 -15.01 -28.57 -5.46
N ALA A 472 -15.35 -29.64 -4.75
CA ALA A 472 -14.60 -30.89 -4.84
C ALA A 472 -14.87 -31.58 -6.20
N GLY A 473 -13.87 -32.27 -6.74
CA GLY A 473 -14.05 -33.14 -7.90
C GLY A 473 -15.10 -34.23 -7.66
N THR A 474 -15.71 -34.73 -8.74
CA THR A 474 -16.86 -35.66 -8.69
C THR A 474 -16.57 -36.98 -7.97
N ASN A 475 -15.30 -37.41 -7.88
CA ASN A 475 -14.86 -38.64 -7.21
C ASN A 475 -14.07 -38.37 -5.92
N THR A 476 -14.22 -37.19 -5.35
CA THR A 476 -13.40 -36.72 -4.22
C THR A 476 -14.26 -36.56 -2.97
N PRO A 477 -14.58 -37.66 -2.24
CA PRO A 477 -15.32 -37.54 -0.99
C PRO A 477 -14.47 -36.76 0.05
N SER A 478 -15.08 -35.71 0.61
CA SER A 478 -14.64 -34.93 1.76
C SER A 478 -13.30 -34.17 1.59
N ILE A 479 -13.37 -32.96 1.05
CA ILE A 479 -12.31 -31.94 1.20
C ILE A 479 -12.74 -30.96 2.29
N GLU A 480 -11.82 -30.60 3.19
CA GLU A 480 -12.03 -29.49 4.10
C GLU A 480 -11.37 -28.22 3.52
N ILE A 481 -12.08 -27.10 3.58
CA ILE A 481 -11.53 -25.76 3.26
C ILE A 481 -11.51 -24.90 4.51
N ASP A 482 -10.38 -24.25 4.74
CA ASP A 482 -10.23 -23.17 5.73
C ASP A 482 -10.57 -21.83 5.09
N GLU A 483 -9.78 -21.38 4.12
CA GLU A 483 -9.92 -20.05 3.51
C GLU A 483 -9.74 -20.12 1.99
N GLY A 484 -10.35 -19.17 1.28
CA GLY A 484 -10.08 -18.88 -0.12
C GLY A 484 -9.56 -17.46 -0.27
N TRP A 485 -8.61 -17.27 -1.18
CA TRP A 485 -8.09 -15.96 -1.54
C TRP A 485 -8.13 -15.75 -3.04
N PHE A 486 -8.39 -14.52 -3.43
CA PHE A 486 -8.39 -14.07 -4.81
C PHE A 486 -7.44 -12.88 -4.94
N PHE A 487 -6.16 -13.16 -5.10
CA PHE A 487 -5.07 -12.19 -5.10
C PHE A 487 -4.93 -11.51 -6.46
N TYR A 488 -4.98 -10.18 -6.50
CA TYR A 488 -4.60 -9.44 -7.68
C TYR A 488 -3.10 -9.63 -7.95
N VAL A 489 -2.74 -10.05 -9.16
CA VAL A 489 -1.35 -10.34 -9.56
C VAL A 489 -0.96 -9.58 -10.82
N GLY A 490 -1.50 -8.36 -10.97
CA GLY A 490 -1.10 -7.42 -12.01
C GLY A 490 0.32 -6.86 -11.79
N ASP A 491 0.76 -6.00 -12.71
CA ASP A 491 2.15 -5.51 -12.77
C ASP A 491 2.59 -4.65 -11.55
N ASP A 492 1.64 -4.17 -10.76
CA ASP A 492 1.83 -3.35 -9.55
C ASP A 492 1.54 -4.14 -8.25
N ALA A 493 1.33 -5.45 -8.33
CA ALA A 493 1.07 -6.31 -7.18
C ALA A 493 2.07 -7.45 -7.08
N ALA A 494 2.28 -7.94 -5.86
CA ALA A 494 3.15 -9.08 -5.61
C ALA A 494 2.66 -9.94 -4.47
N LEU A 495 2.86 -11.25 -4.57
CA LEU A 495 2.51 -12.24 -3.56
C LEU A 495 3.74 -13.08 -3.23
N THR A 496 4.11 -13.14 -1.96
CA THR A 496 5.11 -14.08 -1.44
C THR A 496 4.44 -15.04 -0.47
N ARG A 497 4.76 -16.32 -0.60
CA ARG A 497 4.38 -17.42 0.30
C ARG A 497 5.63 -18.04 0.89
N ILE A 498 5.63 -18.27 2.20
CA ILE A 498 6.78 -18.84 2.91
C ILE A 498 6.37 -19.61 4.17
N ASP A 499 7.07 -20.70 4.49
CA ASP A 499 6.93 -21.38 5.78
C ASP A 499 8.00 -20.91 6.78
N LEU A 500 7.55 -20.36 7.90
CA LEU A 500 8.40 -19.86 8.98
C LEU A 500 8.31 -20.73 10.23
N GLY A 501 7.65 -21.89 10.16
CA GLY A 501 7.53 -22.86 11.24
C GLY A 501 6.60 -22.41 12.38
N THR A 502 6.09 -23.38 13.14
CA THR A 502 5.08 -23.14 14.20
C THR A 502 5.64 -23.32 15.61
N GLY A 503 6.90 -23.71 15.76
CA GLY A 503 7.56 -23.89 17.05
C GLY A 503 7.98 -22.56 17.70
N SER A 504 8.66 -22.65 18.84
CA SER A 504 9.27 -21.47 19.47
C SER A 504 10.32 -20.85 18.55
N PRO A 505 10.35 -19.51 18.40
CA PRO A 505 11.34 -18.85 17.58
C PRO A 505 12.78 -19.21 17.98
N SER A 506 13.60 -19.60 17.01
CA SER A 506 15.05 -19.80 17.20
C SER A 506 15.81 -19.53 15.89
N ALA A 507 17.06 -19.06 15.98
CA ALA A 507 17.88 -18.64 14.84
C ALA A 507 17.96 -19.67 13.69
N SER A 508 17.93 -20.96 14.02
CA SER A 508 18.00 -22.06 13.04
C SER A 508 16.68 -22.79 12.81
N GLY A 509 15.60 -22.38 13.47
CA GLY A 509 14.32 -23.09 13.51
C GLY A 509 13.16 -22.26 13.01
N SER A 510 12.08 -22.23 13.79
CA SER A 510 10.92 -21.39 13.49
C SER A 510 11.29 -19.91 13.66
N SER A 511 10.73 -19.04 12.83
CA SER A 511 11.07 -17.62 12.76
C SER A 511 9.83 -16.78 13.05
N ASN A 512 9.99 -15.76 13.89
CA ASN A 512 8.95 -14.77 14.19
C ASN A 512 9.09 -13.49 13.36
N ARG A 513 10.06 -13.45 12.43
CA ARG A 513 10.30 -12.33 11.52
C ARG A 513 10.53 -12.80 10.10
N LEU A 514 9.93 -12.08 9.17
CA LEU A 514 10.14 -12.17 7.72
C LEU A 514 10.53 -10.80 7.21
N PHE A 515 11.59 -10.74 6.40
CA PHE A 515 12.06 -9.53 5.75
C PHE A 515 12.02 -9.75 4.24
N LEU A 516 11.24 -8.94 3.54
CA LEU A 516 11.10 -8.92 2.10
C LEU A 516 11.75 -7.64 1.60
N LYS A 517 12.91 -7.77 0.96
CA LYS A 517 13.65 -6.62 0.41
C LYS A 517 13.31 -6.48 -1.06
N THR A 518 12.85 -5.30 -1.45
CA THR A 518 12.63 -4.95 -2.85
C THR A 518 13.93 -5.07 -3.64
N PRO A 519 13.88 -5.33 -4.96
CA PRO A 519 15.06 -5.25 -5.81
C PRO A 519 15.77 -3.90 -5.67
N SER A 520 17.10 -3.93 -5.73
CA SER A 520 17.96 -2.75 -5.85
C SER A 520 18.87 -2.90 -7.06
N THR A 521 19.54 -1.84 -7.48
CA THR A 521 20.57 -1.93 -8.52
C THR A 521 21.74 -2.84 -8.07
N ALA A 522 22.11 -2.81 -6.79
CA ALA A 522 23.10 -3.70 -6.18
C ALA A 522 22.66 -5.17 -6.19
N ARG A 523 21.35 -5.40 -6.09
CA ARG A 523 20.72 -6.71 -6.02
C ARG A 523 19.45 -6.72 -6.87
N PRO A 524 19.55 -7.03 -8.17
CA PRO A 524 18.45 -6.85 -9.12
C PRO A 524 17.30 -7.86 -8.94
N TYR A 525 17.37 -8.70 -7.92
CA TYR A 525 16.36 -9.68 -7.57
C TYR A 525 15.88 -9.44 -6.12
N PRO A 526 14.59 -9.67 -5.84
CA PRO A 526 14.07 -9.55 -4.48
C PRO A 526 14.80 -10.54 -3.57
N SER A 527 14.95 -10.18 -2.30
CA SER A 527 15.54 -11.10 -1.32
C SER A 527 14.66 -11.27 -0.10
N MET A 528 14.57 -12.50 0.34
CA MET A 528 13.68 -12.94 1.40
C MET A 528 14.52 -13.53 2.52
N TRP A 529 14.38 -12.98 3.71
CA TRP A 529 15.14 -13.38 4.89
C TRP A 529 14.19 -13.71 6.03
N ARG A 530 14.56 -14.69 6.84
CA ARG A 530 13.82 -15.10 8.05
C ARG A 530 14.76 -15.13 9.23
N GLY A 531 14.29 -14.73 10.40
CA GLY A 531 15.13 -14.65 11.61
C GLY A 531 14.33 -14.46 12.89
N THR A 532 15.05 -14.23 13.99
CA THR A 532 14.50 -14.00 15.33
C THR A 532 15.02 -12.76 16.03
N LEU A 533 15.96 -12.03 15.41
CA LEU A 533 16.42 -10.73 15.86
C LEU A 533 15.89 -9.62 14.95
N ALA A 534 15.61 -8.46 15.54
CA ALA A 534 15.01 -7.33 14.83
C ALA A 534 16.02 -6.63 13.89
N ASP A 535 17.32 -6.79 14.16
CA ASP A 535 18.44 -6.23 13.41
C ASP A 535 18.93 -7.13 12.26
N GLU A 536 18.22 -8.23 11.99
CA GLU A 536 18.54 -9.22 10.96
C GLU A 536 19.87 -9.99 11.18
N SER A 537 20.53 -9.83 12.34
CA SER A 537 21.85 -10.42 12.57
C SER A 537 21.86 -11.96 12.61
N ASP A 538 20.71 -12.58 12.92
CA ASP A 538 20.49 -14.02 12.86
C ASP A 538 19.70 -14.46 11.62
N SER A 539 19.46 -13.55 10.68
CA SER A 539 18.62 -13.83 9.54
C SER A 539 19.33 -14.73 8.52
N ARG A 540 18.53 -15.58 7.86
CA ARG A 540 19.00 -16.47 6.79
C ARG A 540 18.08 -16.40 5.59
N ASN A 541 18.65 -16.67 4.43
CA ASN A 541 17.91 -16.66 3.17
C ASN A 541 16.81 -17.72 3.23
N ALA A 542 15.60 -17.33 2.81
CA ALA A 542 14.42 -18.16 2.92
C ALA A 542 13.92 -18.74 1.57
N VAL A 543 14.67 -18.55 0.47
CA VAL A 543 14.29 -18.89 -0.92
C VAL A 543 13.94 -20.38 -1.13
N VAL A 544 14.46 -21.30 -0.32
CA VAL A 544 14.21 -22.74 -0.50
C VAL A 544 12.75 -23.12 -0.20
N ASP A 545 12.07 -22.34 0.63
CA ASP A 545 10.71 -22.61 1.11
C ASP A 545 9.67 -21.59 0.56
N THR A 546 10.00 -20.92 -0.57
CA THR A 546 9.20 -19.80 -1.07
C THR A 546 8.56 -20.04 -2.42
N ASP A 547 7.34 -19.55 -2.56
CA ASP A 547 6.74 -19.27 -3.86
C ASP A 547 6.45 -17.77 -3.94
N ALA A 548 6.86 -17.14 -5.03
CA ALA A 548 6.70 -15.71 -5.25
C ALA A 548 6.07 -15.46 -6.64
N TRP A 549 5.18 -14.49 -6.69
CA TRP A 549 4.54 -13.98 -7.91
C TRP A 549 4.71 -12.46 -7.94
N GLY A 550 5.43 -11.94 -8.92
CA GLY A 550 5.77 -10.53 -9.01
C GLY A 550 6.84 -10.09 -8.00
N ASP A 551 7.15 -8.79 -8.01
CA ASP A 551 8.14 -8.17 -7.13
C ASP A 551 7.46 -7.17 -6.20
N HIS A 552 7.71 -7.29 -4.90
CA HIS A 552 7.24 -6.30 -3.94
C HIS A 552 7.88 -4.94 -4.27
N GLN A 553 7.05 -3.92 -4.45
CA GLN A 553 7.49 -2.56 -4.77
C GLN A 553 6.94 -1.59 -3.72
N ALA A 554 7.80 -0.68 -3.24
CA ALA A 554 7.38 0.44 -2.39
C ALA A 554 7.19 1.68 -3.26
N ALA A 555 5.97 1.83 -3.79
CA ALA A 555 5.55 3.03 -4.52
C ALA A 555 4.97 4.09 -3.56
N PRO A 556 5.15 5.40 -3.84
CA PRO A 556 4.58 6.50 -3.05
C PRO A 556 3.06 6.45 -2.92
N THR A 557 2.54 7.35 -2.07
CA THR A 557 1.17 7.44 -1.51
C THR A 557 0.94 6.43 -0.39
N ALA A 558 0.65 5.19 -0.71
CA ALA A 558 0.45 4.14 0.28
C ALA A 558 0.56 2.74 -0.36
N LEU A 559 1.25 1.86 0.35
CA LEU A 559 1.36 0.44 0.03
C LEU A 559 0.37 -0.32 0.91
N THR A 560 -0.60 -0.99 0.29
CA THR A 560 -1.45 -1.93 1.01
C THR A 560 -0.74 -3.28 1.11
N VAL A 561 -0.69 -3.82 2.32
CA VAL A 561 -0.10 -5.12 2.63
C VAL A 561 -1.17 -6.01 3.27
N PHE A 562 -1.51 -7.08 2.59
CA PHE A 562 -2.32 -8.16 3.15
C PHE A 562 -1.40 -9.27 3.64
N THR A 563 -1.47 -9.57 4.93
CA THR A 563 -0.63 -10.57 5.59
C THR A 563 -1.48 -11.68 6.16
N VAL A 564 -1.05 -12.92 5.94
CA VAL A 564 -1.65 -14.12 6.54
C VAL A 564 -0.60 -14.83 7.36
N THR A 565 -0.92 -15.23 8.60
CA THR A 565 -0.04 -16.00 9.49
C THR A 565 -0.78 -17.16 10.14
N SER A 566 -0.32 -18.39 9.93
CA SER A 566 -1.02 -19.57 10.47
C SER A 566 -0.80 -19.79 11.97
N ASN A 567 0.23 -19.18 12.57
CA ASN A 567 0.60 -19.41 13.97
C ASN A 567 0.59 -18.15 14.83
N ALA A 568 1.24 -17.07 14.41
CA ALA A 568 1.12 -15.78 15.08
C ALA A 568 -0.27 -15.16 14.89
N LEU A 569 -0.77 -14.49 15.92
CA LEU A 569 -1.97 -13.64 15.86
C LEU A 569 -1.50 -12.18 15.79
N ASP A 570 -2.16 -11.38 14.96
CA ASP A 570 -1.91 -9.95 14.77
C ASP A 570 -0.44 -9.64 14.52
N ALA A 571 0.17 -10.34 13.56
CA ALA A 571 1.52 -10.01 13.12
C ALA A 571 1.58 -8.55 12.64
N GLN A 572 2.61 -7.85 13.10
CA GLN A 572 2.86 -6.46 12.75
C GLN A 572 3.56 -6.39 11.39
N VAL A 573 3.22 -5.37 10.61
CA VAL A 573 3.87 -5.09 9.32
C VAL A 573 4.51 -3.70 9.39
N SER A 574 5.70 -3.54 8.85
CA SER A 574 6.39 -2.26 8.74
C SER A 574 7.28 -2.22 7.50
N ALA A 575 7.54 -1.04 6.94
CA ALA A 575 8.53 -0.85 5.89
C ALA A 575 9.64 0.08 6.38
N THR A 576 10.90 -0.34 6.22
CA THR A 576 12.09 0.50 6.43
C THR A 576 12.67 0.89 5.08
N TYR A 577 12.87 2.20 4.84
CA TYR A 577 13.32 2.72 3.56
C TYR A 577 13.86 4.15 3.68
N ARG A 578 14.60 4.59 2.66
CA ARG A 578 14.98 6.00 2.46
C ARG A 578 14.03 6.63 1.44
N PRO A 579 13.16 7.58 1.84
CA PRO A 579 12.20 8.20 0.93
C PRO A 579 12.89 8.75 -0.33
N ARG A 580 12.23 8.64 -1.49
CA ARG A 580 12.80 9.05 -2.78
C ARG A 580 11.92 10.03 -3.52
N TRP A 581 12.54 10.98 -4.20
CA TRP A 581 11.89 12.00 -5.00
C TRP A 581 12.47 12.03 -6.41
N HIS A 582 11.72 12.67 -7.31
CA HIS A 582 12.18 12.82 -8.69
C HIS A 582 13.58 13.44 -8.79
N THR A 583 13.93 14.44 -7.98
CA THR A 583 15.27 15.06 -8.01
C THR A 583 15.75 15.54 -6.66
N HIS A 584 15.00 16.38 -5.96
CA HIS A 584 15.38 16.90 -4.64
C HIS A 584 14.52 16.31 -3.53
N ALA A 585 15.15 16.02 -2.40
CA ALA A 585 14.46 15.58 -1.21
C ALA A 585 13.45 16.65 -0.75
N GLY A 586 12.25 16.18 -0.41
CA GLY A 586 11.18 16.99 0.13
C GLY A 586 11.07 16.83 1.65
N PRO A 587 10.23 17.63 2.32
CA PRO A 587 9.99 17.46 3.74
C PRO A 587 9.47 16.04 4.04
N LEU A 588 9.98 15.46 5.12
CA LEU A 588 9.41 14.24 5.69
C LEU A 588 8.10 14.61 6.42
N PRO A 589 7.04 13.79 6.27
CA PRO A 589 5.76 14.03 6.93
C PRO A 589 5.80 13.83 8.45
#